data_AF-A0A9D7NUI8-F1
#
_entry.id   AF-A0A9D7NUI8-F1
#
_cell.length_a   1.000
_cell.length_b   1.000
_cell.length_c   1.000
_cell.angle_alpha   90.00
_cell.angle_beta   90.00
_cell.angle_gamma   90.00
#
_symmetry.space_group_name_H-M   'P 1'
#
loop_
_entity.id
_entity.type
_entity.pdbx_description
1 polymer ?
#
loop_
_entity_poly.entity_id
_entity_poly.type
_entity_poly.pdbx_seq_one_letter_code
_entity_poly.pdbx_strand_id
1 'polypeptide(L)'
;MNIPRKVQLMGHTVNVAVIAPKEWKHKGCVGYFDPANSLIAIKRARPSQMAHVFFHELTHAILALMSHDLYEDETFVDSFGGLLAQALSSAKYDAPIRRKPHK
;
A
#
# COMPACT_ATOMS: atom_id res chain seq x y z
N MET A 1 -10.51 3.95 3.71
CA MET A 1 -9.24 3.63 4.38
C MET A 1 -8.30 4.83 4.28
N ASN A 2 -7.47 5.06 5.30
CA ASN A 2 -6.38 6.04 5.24
C ASN A 2 -5.10 5.35 4.72
N ILE A 3 -4.40 5.99 3.79
CA ILE A 3 -3.11 5.49 3.31
C ILE A 3 -2.04 5.80 4.37
N PRO A 4 -1.28 4.80 4.86
CA PRO A 4 -0.21 5.05 5.83
C PRO A 4 0.91 5.87 5.18
N ARG A 5 1.69 6.60 6.00
CA ARG A 5 2.88 7.32 5.51
C ARG A 5 4.15 6.46 5.51
N LYS A 6 4.14 5.38 6.28
CA LYS A 6 5.24 4.42 6.44
C LYS A 6 4.66 3.05 6.80
N VAL A 7 5.32 1.99 6.37
CA VAL A 7 5.04 0.61 6.78
C VAL A 7 6.35 -0.11 7.12
N GLN A 8 6.28 -1.10 8.01
CA GLN A 8 7.41 -1.95 8.37
C GLN A 8 7.25 -3.31 7.72
N LEU A 9 8.25 -3.77 6.98
CA LEU A 9 8.27 -5.08 6.32
C LEU A 9 9.64 -5.72 6.58
N MET A 10 9.68 -6.88 7.25
CA MET A 10 10.93 -7.62 7.52
C MET A 10 12.07 -6.76 8.12
N GLY A 11 11.75 -5.77 8.97
CA GLY A 11 12.73 -4.86 9.55
C GLY A 11 13.11 -3.66 8.68
N HIS A 12 12.56 -3.56 7.47
CA HIS A 12 12.71 -2.42 6.57
C HIS A 12 11.58 -1.41 6.77
N THR A 13 11.93 -0.12 6.75
CA THR A 13 10.96 0.98 6.73
C THR A 13 10.67 1.37 5.29
N VAL A 14 9.47 1.08 4.80
CA VAL A 14 9.02 1.55 3.49
C VAL A 14 8.25 2.85 3.67
N ASN A 15 8.72 3.93 3.04
CA ASN A 15 8.05 5.22 3.04
C ASN A 15 6.92 5.22 2.00
N VAL A 16 5.86 5.98 2.27
CA VAL A 16 4.71 6.11 1.37
C VAL A 16 4.44 7.59 1.11
N ALA A 17 4.52 7.99 -0.16
CA ALA A 17 4.33 9.37 -0.60
C ALA A 17 3.11 9.49 -1.52
N VAL A 18 2.15 10.33 -1.14
CA VAL A 18 0.98 10.67 -1.97
C VAL A 18 1.23 12.01 -2.67
N ILE A 19 1.57 11.96 -3.94
CA ILE A 19 2.05 13.08 -4.75
C ILE A 19 0.88 13.72 -5.50
N ALA A 20 0.80 15.05 -5.54
CA ALA A 20 -0.27 15.74 -6.26
C ALA A 20 -0.19 15.47 -7.78
N PRO A 21 -1.32 15.47 -8.53
CA PRO A 21 -1.28 15.16 -9.96
C PRO A 21 -0.37 16.10 -10.78
N LYS A 22 -0.22 17.35 -10.33
CA LYS A 22 0.66 18.36 -10.93
C LYS A 22 2.16 18.07 -10.74
N GLU A 23 2.50 17.35 -9.67
CA GLU A 23 3.87 17.00 -9.30
C GLU A 23 4.25 15.59 -9.80
N TRP A 24 3.28 14.86 -10.36
CA TRP A 24 3.47 13.50 -10.86
C TRP A 24 4.20 13.51 -12.22
N LYS A 25 5.47 13.09 -12.20
CA LYS A 25 6.35 13.11 -13.38
C LYS A 25 6.35 11.82 -14.19
N HIS A 26 5.77 10.74 -13.65
CA HIS A 26 5.80 9.42 -14.27
C HIS A 26 4.60 9.25 -15.21
N LYS A 27 4.86 9.12 -16.52
CA LYS A 27 3.82 8.93 -17.53
C LYS A 27 3.44 7.44 -17.58
N GLY A 28 2.16 7.15 -17.78
CA GLY A 28 1.66 5.78 -17.96
C GLY A 28 1.36 5.00 -16.67
N CYS A 29 1.83 5.44 -15.50
CA CYS A 29 1.52 4.81 -14.22
C CYS A 29 0.84 5.77 -13.24
N VAL A 30 0.18 5.19 -12.23
CA VAL A 30 -0.51 5.89 -11.13
C VAL A 30 0.11 5.57 -9.76
N GLY A 31 1.06 4.65 -9.73
CA GLY A 31 1.88 4.27 -8.59
C GLY A 31 3.21 3.71 -9.06
N TYR A 32 4.15 3.56 -8.13
CA TYR A 32 5.30 2.66 -8.27
C TYR A 32 5.91 2.37 -6.90
N PHE A 33 6.58 1.23 -6.80
CA PHE A 33 7.53 0.91 -5.74
C PHE A 33 8.97 1.10 -6.24
N ASP A 34 9.78 1.83 -5.48
CA ASP A 34 11.22 1.98 -5.68
C ASP A 34 11.98 1.17 -4.61
N PRO A 35 12.56 0.02 -4.98
CA PRO A 35 13.30 -0.84 -4.06
C PRO A 35 14.55 -0.17 -3.49
N ALA A 36 15.24 0.65 -4.28
CA ALA A 36 16.51 1.27 -3.89
C ALA A 36 16.32 2.29 -2.75
N ASN A 37 15.20 3.02 -2.79
CA ASN A 37 14.87 4.03 -1.78
C ASN A 37 13.82 3.56 -0.76
N SER A 38 13.33 2.32 -0.88
CA SER A 38 12.22 1.79 -0.06
C SER A 38 11.04 2.78 -0.03
N LEU A 39 10.57 3.17 -1.22
CA LEU A 39 9.53 4.18 -1.39
C LEU A 39 8.38 3.65 -2.23
N ILE A 40 7.17 3.76 -1.71
CA ILE A 40 5.93 3.64 -2.48
C ILE A 40 5.46 5.06 -2.81
N ALA A 41 5.38 5.38 -4.09
CA ALA A 41 4.85 6.65 -4.58
C ALA A 41 3.47 6.42 -5.21
N ILE A 42 2.49 7.24 -4.83
CA ILE A 42 1.10 7.11 -5.28
C ILE A 42 0.64 8.46 -5.84
N LYS A 43 0.10 8.44 -7.05
CA LYS A 43 -0.56 9.61 -7.62
C LYS A 43 -1.86 9.87 -6.88
N ARG A 44 -2.00 11.08 -6.33
CA ARG A 44 -3.21 11.49 -5.62
C ARG A 44 -4.44 11.38 -6.53
N ALA A 45 -5.43 10.62 -6.07
CA ALA A 45 -6.67 10.35 -6.78
C ALA A 45 -7.83 10.15 -5.80
N ARG A 46 -8.91 9.50 -6.25
CA ARG A 46 -10.02 9.12 -5.36
C ARG A 46 -9.53 8.14 -4.28
N PRO A 47 -10.08 8.18 -3.05
CA PRO A 47 -9.61 7.32 -1.94
C PRO A 47 -9.58 5.82 -2.27
N SER A 48 -10.61 5.30 -2.95
CA SER A 48 -10.67 3.88 -3.35
C SER A 48 -9.56 3.52 -4.35
N GLN A 49 -9.29 4.40 -5.31
CA GLN A 49 -8.22 4.21 -6.28
C GLN A 49 -6.85 4.26 -5.61
N MET A 50 -6.61 5.21 -4.72
CA MET A 50 -5.35 5.29 -3.97
C MET A 50 -5.16 4.07 -3.07
N ALA A 51 -6.22 3.52 -2.48
CA ALA A 51 -6.15 2.29 -1.69
C ALA A 51 -5.74 1.10 -2.57
N HIS A 52 -6.37 0.95 -3.75
CA HIS A 52 -5.97 -0.10 -4.69
C HIS A 52 -4.49 0.04 -5.08
N VAL A 53 -4.07 1.22 -5.54
CA VAL A 53 -2.67 1.47 -5.92
C VAL A 53 -1.73 1.22 -4.75
N PHE A 54 -2.06 1.66 -3.53
CA PHE A 54 -1.23 1.38 -2.36
C PHE A 54 -1.00 -0.12 -2.14
N PHE A 55 -2.06 -0.94 -2.21
CA PHE A 55 -1.90 -2.38 -1.99
C PHE A 55 -1.25 -3.10 -3.18
N HIS A 56 -1.44 -2.61 -4.41
CA HIS A 56 -0.69 -3.06 -5.58
C HIS A 56 0.83 -2.85 -5.34
N GLU A 57 1.26 -1.63 -5.04
CA GLU A 57 2.69 -1.34 -4.79
C GLU A 57 3.23 -2.02 -3.52
N LEU A 58 2.40 -2.15 -2.48
CA LEU A 58 2.78 -2.88 -1.26
C LEU A 58 3.03 -4.36 -1.55
N THR A 59 2.28 -4.95 -2.47
CA THR A 59 2.46 -6.36 -2.88
C THR A 59 3.78 -6.53 -3.62
N HIS A 60 4.12 -5.62 -4.55
CA HIS A 60 5.47 -5.58 -5.13
C HIS A 60 6.55 -5.49 -4.04
N ALA A 61 6.39 -4.59 -3.06
CA ALA A 61 7.37 -4.42 -1.99
C ALA A 61 7.55 -5.68 -1.13
N ILE A 62 6.46 -6.35 -0.78
CA ILE A 62 6.50 -7.61 -0.01
C ILE A 62 7.20 -8.71 -0.80
N LEU A 63 6.81 -8.93 -2.06
CA LEU A 63 7.38 -10.01 -2.89
C LEU A 63 8.84 -9.75 -3.24
N ALA A 64 9.22 -8.49 -3.47
CA ALA A 64 10.61 -8.10 -3.69
C ALA A 64 11.48 -8.39 -2.45
N LEU A 65 11.00 -8.05 -1.25
CA LEU A 65 11.70 -8.37 0.01
C LEU A 65 11.78 -9.87 0.27
N MET A 66 10.81 -10.64 -0.21
CA MET A 66 10.84 -12.11 -0.20
C MET A 66 11.78 -12.70 -1.27
N SER A 67 12.36 -11.88 -2.16
CA SER A 67 13.11 -12.33 -3.34
C SER A 67 12.31 -13.32 -4.20
N HIS A 68 11.02 -13.02 -4.42
CA HIS A 68 10.08 -13.92 -5.08
C HIS A 68 9.62 -13.37 -6.44
N ASP A 69 9.86 -14.11 -7.53
CA ASP A 69 9.66 -13.68 -8.93
C ASP A 69 8.26 -13.15 -9.28
N LEU A 70 7.22 -13.58 -8.55
CA LEU A 70 5.86 -13.01 -8.67
C LEU A 70 5.80 -11.49 -8.48
N TYR A 71 6.84 -10.86 -7.93
CA TYR A 71 6.93 -9.40 -7.89
C TYR A 71 6.95 -8.75 -9.28
N GLU A 72 7.26 -9.49 -10.36
CA GLU A 72 7.21 -9.00 -11.75
C GLU A 72 5.89 -9.35 -12.46
N ASP A 73 5.02 -10.16 -11.84
CA ASP A 73 3.73 -10.53 -12.40
C ASP A 73 2.67 -9.48 -12.05
N GLU A 74 2.55 -8.46 -12.92
CA GLU A 74 1.56 -7.39 -12.81
C GLU A 74 0.12 -7.90 -12.66
N THR A 75 -0.23 -9.04 -13.27
CA THR A 75 -1.59 -9.60 -13.18
C THR A 75 -1.85 -10.15 -11.79
N PHE A 76 -0.87 -10.88 -11.23
CA PHE A 76 -0.93 -11.35 -9.86
C PHE A 76 -0.97 -10.17 -8.87
N VAL A 77 -0.08 -9.19 -9.05
CA VAL A 77 0.06 -8.05 -8.13
C VAL A 77 -1.19 -7.17 -8.13
N ASP A 78 -1.76 -6.86 -9.29
CA ASP A 78 -3.02 -6.12 -9.38
C ASP A 78 -4.19 -6.90 -8.75
N SER A 79 -4.30 -8.19 -9.07
CA SER A 79 -5.38 -9.02 -8.53
C SER A 79 -5.29 -9.15 -7.01
N PHE A 80 -4.11 -9.48 -6.49
CA PHE A 80 -3.90 -9.65 -5.05
C PHE A 80 -4.03 -8.32 -4.29
N GLY A 81 -3.38 -7.27 -4.79
CA GLY A 81 -3.44 -5.93 -4.21
C GLY A 81 -4.86 -5.37 -4.21
N GLY A 82 -5.60 -5.53 -5.31
CA GLY A 82 -6.99 -5.13 -5.44
C GLY A 82 -7.93 -5.87 -4.48
N LEU A 83 -7.80 -7.18 -4.39
CA LEU A 83 -8.58 -7.99 -3.43
C LEU A 83 -8.28 -7.61 -1.98
N LEU A 84 -6.99 -7.40 -1.65
CA LEU A 84 -6.58 -6.98 -0.31
C LEU A 84 -7.12 -5.58 0.04
N ALA A 85 -7.09 -4.65 -0.92
CA ALA A 85 -7.67 -3.32 -0.76
C ALA A 85 -9.17 -3.38 -0.45
N GLN A 86 -9.92 -4.22 -1.15
CA GLN A 86 -11.35 -4.42 -0.93
C GLN A 86 -11.63 -5.08 0.42
N ALA A 87 -10.91 -6.15 0.75
CA ALA A 87 -11.08 -6.89 2.00
C ALA A 87 -10.89 -5.96 3.21
N LEU A 88 -9.80 -5.19 3.24
CA LEU A 88 -9.50 -4.31 4.37
C LEU A 88 -10.35 -3.03 4.39
N SER A 89 -10.78 -2.52 3.24
CA SER A 89 -11.66 -1.35 3.19
C SER A 89 -13.11 -1.65 3.57
N SER A 90 -13.54 -2.91 3.42
CA SER A 90 -14.89 -3.37 3.77
C SER A 90 -14.96 -4.08 5.12
N ALA A 91 -13.81 -4.40 5.73
CA ALA A 91 -13.73 -5.03 7.04
C ALA A 91 -14.47 -4.20 8.11
N LYS A 92 -15.23 -4.90 8.95
CA LYS A 92 -15.91 -4.32 10.12
C LYS A 92 -15.21 -4.85 11.37
N TYR A 93 -14.84 -3.94 12.26
CA TYR A 93 -14.18 -4.27 13.50
C TYR A 93 -15.09 -3.85 14.66
N ASP A 94 -15.14 -4.68 15.69
CA ASP A 94 -15.78 -4.29 16.94
C ASP A 94 -15.06 -3.10 17.55
N ALA A 95 -15.80 -2.24 18.25
CA ALA A 95 -15.19 -1.18 19.01
C ALA A 95 -14.23 -1.78 20.05
N PRO A 96 -13.03 -1.18 20.26
CA PRO A 96 -12.09 -1.70 21.23
C PRO A 96 -12.75 -1.74 22.62
N ILE A 97 -12.65 -2.90 23.29
CA ILE A 97 -13.14 -3.07 24.66
C ILE A 97 -12.39 -2.09 25.56
N ARG A 98 -13.05 -1.02 26.00
CA ARG A 98 -12.51 -0.12 27.03
C ARG A 98 -12.45 -0.86 28.36
N ARG A 99 -11.31 -1.46 28.69
CA ARG A 99 -11.06 -1.96 30.05
C ARG A 99 -11.03 -0.75 30.99
N LYS A 100 -11.99 -0.66 31.92
CA LYS A 100 -11.94 0.33 33.00
C LYS A 100 -10.68 0.07 33.84
N PRO A 101 -9.90 1.09 34.20
CA PRO A 101 -8.79 0.90 35.12
C PRO A 101 -9.35 0.37 36.44
N HIS A 102 -8.76 -0.71 36.96
CA HIS A 102 -8.99 -1.10 38.35
C HIS A 102 -8.44 0.01 39.25
N LYS A 103 -9.28 0.46 40.17
CA LYS A 103 -8.94 1.44 41.22
C LYS A 103 -7.95 0.83 42.19
#